data_AF-H8GXY6-F1
#
_entry.id   AF-H8GXY6-F1
#
_cell.length_a   1.000
_cell.length_b   1.000
_cell.length_c   1.000
_cell.angle_alpha   90.00
_cell.angle_beta   90.00
_cell.angle_gamma   90.00
#
_symmetry.space_group_name_H-M   'P 1'
#
loop_
_entity.id
_entity.type
_entity.pdbx_description
1 polymer ?
#
loop_
_entity_poly.entity_id
_entity_poly.type
_entity_poly.pdbx_seq_one_letter_code
_entity_poly.pdbx_strand_id
1 'polypeptide(L)'
;MSPTPEPALTPAAGGRPPLELWLGIECTFNRVGDTYLNQLERGGHLERPGDLDLLAGLGARRIRYPALWEQVAPGSPDTPDWRWTDRQLARLRPLRLEPVVTLLHHGSGPRYTSLLDPEFPEKLAAYAGQVARRSPWVTSYTPVDEPLTTARFSGLYGVWYPHHATDESFVRMVLHQCRGTVLAMRAVREVQPGASLVRTDDLGRAHATAAMQPEADFQNERRWLACDLLCGRVGPGRPTRSGPTCSPPGRGRRNCGGSSIIPACPTSSAWTTTSRASAFWTSGRRSHAGA
;
A
#
# COMPACT_ATOMS: atom_id res chain seq x y z
N MET A 1 -29.57 -13.85 -35.83
CA MET A 1 -29.97 -14.21 -34.46
C MET A 1 -28.87 -13.72 -33.53
N SER A 2 -29.12 -12.63 -32.80
CA SER A 2 -28.17 -12.12 -31.80
C SER A 2 -28.23 -13.01 -30.56
N PRO A 3 -27.10 -13.42 -29.95
CA PRO A 3 -27.13 -14.24 -28.75
C PRO A 3 -27.64 -13.40 -27.58
N THR A 4 -28.67 -13.92 -26.91
CA THR A 4 -29.24 -13.37 -25.68
C THR A 4 -28.15 -13.37 -24.58
N PRO A 5 -27.96 -12.28 -23.83
CA PRO A 5 -27.01 -12.27 -22.72
C PRO A 5 -27.48 -13.24 -21.63
N GLU A 6 -26.59 -14.16 -21.25
CA GLU A 6 -26.81 -15.12 -20.17
C GLU A 6 -26.96 -14.35 -18.83
N PRO A 7 -27.97 -14.68 -18.01
CA PRO A 7 -28.22 -13.96 -16.77
C PRO A 7 -27.04 -14.15 -15.80
N ALA A 8 -26.59 -13.05 -15.19
CA ALA A 8 -25.57 -13.10 -14.16
C ALA A 8 -26.05 -14.03 -13.02
N LEU A 9 -25.24 -15.06 -12.71
CA LEU A 9 -25.48 -15.97 -11.60
C LEU A 9 -25.58 -15.17 -10.29
N THR A 10 -26.80 -15.06 -9.76
CA THR A 10 -27.04 -14.57 -8.41
C THR A 10 -26.41 -15.57 -7.44
N PRO A 11 -25.45 -15.16 -6.58
CA PRO A 11 -24.86 -16.09 -5.62
C PRO A 11 -25.93 -16.59 -4.66
N ALA A 12 -26.04 -17.91 -4.52
CA ALA A 12 -26.88 -18.54 -3.51
C ALA A 12 -26.47 -18.02 -2.11
N ALA A 13 -27.44 -17.52 -1.36
CA ALA A 13 -27.24 -17.01 -0.01
C ALA A 13 -26.62 -18.12 0.87
N GLY A 14 -25.35 -17.95 1.25
CA GLY A 14 -24.63 -18.85 2.17
C GLY A 14 -23.37 -19.52 1.60
N GLY A 15 -23.09 -19.40 0.30
CA GLY A 15 -21.82 -19.86 -0.27
C GLY A 15 -20.68 -18.89 0.01
N ARG A 16 -19.49 -19.38 0.39
CA ARG A 16 -18.27 -18.56 0.30
C ARG A 16 -18.14 -18.10 -1.16
N PRO A 17 -17.77 -16.82 -1.41
CA PRO A 17 -17.50 -16.38 -2.77
C PRO A 17 -16.47 -17.32 -3.41
N PRO A 18 -16.60 -17.61 -4.72
CA PRO A 18 -15.63 -18.44 -5.42
C PRO A 18 -14.23 -17.83 -5.28
N LEU A 19 -13.21 -18.67 -5.26
CA LEU A 19 -11.83 -18.21 -5.23
C LEU A 19 -11.56 -17.36 -6.48
N GLU A 20 -11.05 -16.14 -6.28
CA GLU A 20 -10.72 -15.23 -7.38
C GLU A 20 -9.23 -15.36 -7.73
N LEU A 21 -8.93 -15.43 -9.04
CA LEU A 21 -7.57 -15.24 -9.54
C LEU A 21 -7.30 -13.76 -9.78
N TRP A 22 -6.24 -13.24 -9.15
CA TRP A 22 -5.79 -11.85 -9.28
C TRP A 22 -4.42 -11.81 -9.93
N LEU A 23 -4.19 -10.80 -10.75
CA LEU A 23 -2.90 -10.54 -11.41
C LEU A 23 -2.25 -9.29 -10.83
N GLY A 24 -0.96 -9.15 -11.05
CA GLY A 24 -0.22 -7.93 -10.77
C GLY A 24 0.92 -7.79 -11.76
N ILE A 25 1.18 -6.55 -12.17
CA ILE A 25 2.38 -6.22 -12.93
C ILE A 25 3.33 -5.55 -11.96
N GLU A 26 4.56 -6.04 -11.94
CA GLU A 26 5.61 -5.42 -11.16
C GLU A 26 5.94 -4.05 -11.77
N CYS A 27 5.73 -2.99 -10.99
CA CYS A 27 5.70 -1.62 -11.46
C CYS A 27 6.46 -0.66 -10.55
N THR A 28 7.46 -1.16 -9.81
CA THR A 28 8.31 -0.31 -8.99
C THR A 28 8.83 0.87 -9.79
N PHE A 29 8.62 2.05 -9.21
CA PHE A 29 9.17 3.29 -9.71
C PHE A 29 9.94 3.99 -8.59
N ASN A 30 11.17 3.54 -8.36
CA ASN A 30 12.02 4.04 -7.29
C ASN A 30 13.12 4.96 -7.82
N ARG A 31 13.71 5.73 -6.90
CA ARG A 31 14.82 6.65 -7.18
C ARG A 31 16.06 6.25 -6.39
N VAL A 32 17.22 6.27 -7.05
CA VAL A 32 18.55 6.06 -6.46
C VAL A 32 19.46 7.18 -6.96
N GLY A 33 19.94 8.02 -6.04
CA GLY A 33 20.56 9.30 -6.39
C GLY A 33 19.58 10.14 -7.22
N ASP A 34 20.01 10.59 -8.40
CA ASP A 34 19.14 11.31 -9.35
C ASP A 34 18.53 10.41 -10.43
N THR A 35 18.77 9.10 -10.35
CA THR A 35 18.28 8.13 -11.33
C THR A 35 16.93 7.58 -10.89
N TYR A 36 15.95 7.73 -11.78
CA TYR A 36 14.62 7.16 -11.67
C TYR A 36 14.59 5.82 -12.41
N LEU A 37 14.19 4.76 -11.73
CA LEU A 37 14.17 3.39 -12.26
C LEU A 37 12.72 2.95 -12.40
N ASN A 38 12.26 2.79 -13.65
CA ASN A 38 10.89 2.40 -13.96
C ASN A 38 10.85 0.92 -14.41
N GLN A 39 10.22 0.05 -13.61
CA GLN A 39 10.10 -1.37 -13.98
C GLN A 39 9.08 -1.63 -15.09
N LEU A 40 8.13 -0.73 -15.34
CA LEU A 40 7.25 -0.83 -16.52
C LEU A 40 8.03 -0.65 -17.82
N GLU A 41 9.01 0.25 -17.82
CA GLU A 41 9.92 0.48 -18.95
C GLU A 41 10.87 -0.72 -19.11
N ARG A 42 11.54 -1.13 -18.02
CA ARG A 42 12.48 -2.28 -18.06
C ARG A 42 11.80 -3.59 -18.45
N GLY A 43 10.55 -3.78 -18.01
CA GLY A 43 9.73 -4.91 -18.42
C GLY A 43 9.16 -4.76 -19.84
N GLY A 44 9.30 -3.60 -20.48
CA GLY A 44 8.75 -3.25 -21.80
C GLY A 44 7.22 -3.14 -21.85
N HIS A 45 6.56 -3.11 -20.69
CA HIS A 45 5.10 -3.02 -20.60
C HIS A 45 4.57 -1.68 -21.12
N LEU A 46 5.38 -0.61 -21.07
CA LEU A 46 5.00 0.70 -21.61
C LEU A 46 4.69 0.66 -23.11
N GLU A 47 5.38 -0.22 -23.84
CA GLU A 47 5.37 -0.30 -25.31
C GLU A 47 4.53 -1.47 -25.84
N ARG A 48 4.09 -2.39 -24.97
CA ARG A 48 3.34 -3.60 -25.34
C ARG A 48 1.89 -3.56 -24.83
N PRO A 49 0.98 -2.84 -25.50
CA PRO A 49 -0.42 -2.77 -25.08
C PRO A 49 -1.12 -4.13 -25.12
N GLY A 50 -0.66 -5.08 -25.94
CA GLY A 50 -1.19 -6.44 -26.03
C GLY A 50 -0.99 -7.29 -24.76
N ASP A 51 -0.12 -6.87 -23.83
CA ASP A 51 0.08 -7.56 -22.55
C ASP A 51 -1.25 -7.65 -21.78
N LEU A 52 -2.12 -6.63 -21.84
CA LEU A 52 -3.41 -6.64 -21.14
C LEU A 52 -4.38 -7.71 -21.69
N ASP A 53 -4.38 -7.92 -23.00
CA ASP A 53 -5.17 -8.96 -23.65
C ASP A 53 -4.70 -10.36 -23.24
N LEU A 54 -3.39 -10.58 -23.19
CA LEU A 54 -2.79 -11.84 -22.74
C LEU A 54 -3.12 -12.11 -21.27
N LEU A 55 -3.03 -11.09 -20.41
CA LEU A 55 -3.36 -11.19 -18.99
C LEU A 55 -4.85 -11.50 -18.78
N ALA A 56 -5.74 -10.88 -19.55
CA ALA A 56 -7.18 -11.19 -19.53
C ALA A 56 -7.46 -12.65 -19.92
N GLY A 57 -6.68 -13.19 -20.88
CA GLY A 57 -6.75 -14.59 -21.30
C GLY A 57 -6.43 -15.62 -20.22
N LEU A 58 -5.80 -15.23 -19.11
CA LEU A 58 -5.50 -16.12 -17.97
C LEU A 58 -6.72 -16.40 -17.09
N GLY A 59 -7.86 -15.75 -17.33
CA GLY A 59 -9.09 -15.95 -16.56
C GLY A 59 -9.16 -15.19 -15.23
N ALA A 60 -8.24 -14.25 -15.00
CA ALA A 60 -8.28 -13.37 -13.85
C ALA A 60 -9.42 -12.36 -13.95
N ARG A 61 -9.95 -11.94 -12.80
CA ARG A 61 -10.99 -10.90 -12.72
C ARG A 61 -10.46 -9.57 -12.21
N ARG A 62 -9.34 -9.59 -11.50
CA ARG A 62 -8.70 -8.42 -10.92
C ARG A 62 -7.23 -8.31 -11.29
N ILE A 63 -6.75 -7.08 -11.37
CA ILE A 63 -5.35 -6.78 -11.66
C ILE A 63 -4.86 -5.61 -10.81
N ARG A 64 -3.77 -5.77 -10.06
CA ARG A 64 -3.02 -4.65 -9.48
C ARG A 64 -2.35 -3.91 -10.63
N TYR A 65 -2.75 -2.65 -10.85
CA TYR A 65 -2.35 -1.91 -12.02
C TYR A 65 -1.89 -0.48 -11.69
N PRO A 66 -0.81 0.01 -12.32
CA PRO A 66 -0.24 1.32 -12.00
C PRO A 66 -1.08 2.49 -12.51
N ALA A 67 -1.19 3.51 -11.67
CA ALA A 67 -1.39 4.91 -12.04
C ALA A 67 -0.35 5.73 -11.26
N LEU A 68 0.94 5.52 -11.58
CA LEU A 68 2.07 5.96 -10.76
C LEU A 68 2.28 7.47 -10.82
N TRP A 69 2.38 8.10 -9.66
CA TRP A 69 2.53 9.54 -9.52
C TRP A 69 3.82 10.06 -10.18
N GLU A 70 4.93 9.37 -9.98
CA GLU A 70 6.24 9.68 -10.57
C GLU A 70 6.21 9.66 -12.10
N GLN A 71 5.36 8.82 -12.69
CA GLN A 71 5.25 8.69 -14.14
C GLN A 71 4.34 9.76 -14.73
N VAL A 72 3.21 10.02 -14.07
CA VAL A 72 2.20 10.94 -14.57
C VAL A 72 2.63 12.39 -14.39
N ALA A 73 3.19 12.74 -13.24
CA ALA A 73 3.52 14.13 -12.89
C ALA A 73 4.98 14.25 -12.41
N PRO A 74 5.99 13.94 -13.24
CA PRO A 74 7.39 13.85 -12.80
C PRO A 74 7.99 15.19 -12.34
N GLY A 75 7.58 16.29 -12.98
CA GLY A 75 8.17 17.63 -12.78
C GLY A 75 7.28 18.62 -12.04
N SER A 76 5.96 18.50 -12.18
CA SER A 76 5.00 19.39 -11.53
C SER A 76 3.62 18.72 -11.42
N PRO A 77 2.87 18.96 -10.34
CA PRO A 77 1.49 18.51 -10.23
C PRO A 77 0.53 19.16 -11.25
N ASP A 78 0.91 20.30 -11.84
CA ASP A 78 0.07 21.09 -12.76
C ASP A 78 0.22 20.67 -14.23
N THR A 79 1.24 19.88 -14.55
CA THR A 79 1.52 19.40 -15.92
C THR A 79 1.55 17.86 -16.00
N PRO A 80 0.47 17.16 -15.60
CA PRO A 80 0.43 15.71 -15.64
C PRO A 80 0.27 15.18 -17.09
N ASP A 81 1.02 14.16 -17.45
CA ASP A 81 0.85 13.38 -18.68
C ASP A 81 0.03 12.11 -18.43
N TRP A 82 -1.26 12.20 -18.75
CA TRP A 82 -2.21 11.10 -18.55
C TRP A 82 -2.31 10.12 -19.73
N ARG A 83 -1.65 10.41 -20.86
CA ARG A 83 -1.90 9.71 -22.13
C ARG A 83 -1.75 8.19 -22.02
N TRP A 84 -0.69 7.74 -21.36
CA TRP A 84 -0.45 6.31 -21.15
C TRP A 84 -1.43 5.72 -20.13
N THR A 85 -1.52 6.31 -18.94
CA THR A 85 -2.36 5.79 -17.83
C THR A 85 -3.83 5.67 -18.23
N ASP A 86 -4.39 6.70 -18.87
CA ASP A 86 -5.78 6.68 -19.31
C ASP A 86 -6.03 5.60 -20.36
N ARG A 87 -5.13 5.46 -21.34
CA ARG A 87 -5.23 4.44 -22.38
C ARG A 87 -5.25 3.05 -21.77
N GLN A 88 -4.35 2.77 -20.82
CA GLN A 88 -4.28 1.46 -20.17
C GLN A 88 -5.51 1.19 -19.30
N LEU A 89 -5.92 2.13 -18.44
CA LEU A 89 -7.10 1.96 -17.59
C LEU A 89 -8.38 1.82 -18.43
N ALA A 90 -8.52 2.57 -19.52
CA ALA A 90 -9.64 2.42 -20.45
C ALA A 90 -9.67 1.03 -21.11
N ARG A 91 -8.49 0.45 -21.42
CA ARG A 91 -8.38 -0.89 -22.03
C ARG A 91 -8.83 -2.02 -21.09
N LEU A 92 -8.66 -1.87 -19.78
CA LEU A 92 -9.07 -2.89 -18.81
C LEU A 92 -10.60 -3.13 -18.79
N ARG A 93 -11.40 -2.10 -19.10
CA ARG A 93 -12.87 -2.16 -19.07
C ARG A 93 -13.47 -3.19 -20.03
N PRO A 94 -13.21 -3.15 -21.37
CA PRO A 94 -13.74 -4.16 -22.29
C PRO A 94 -13.18 -5.56 -22.02
N LEU A 95 -12.01 -5.66 -21.38
CA LEU A 95 -11.40 -6.93 -20.96
C LEU A 95 -12.03 -7.50 -19.68
N ARG A 96 -12.93 -6.76 -19.02
CA ARG A 96 -13.55 -7.12 -17.73
C ARG A 96 -12.51 -7.44 -16.64
N LEU A 97 -11.36 -6.76 -16.70
CA LEU A 97 -10.34 -6.79 -15.66
C LEU A 97 -10.57 -5.60 -14.72
N GLU A 98 -10.95 -5.87 -13.49
CA GLU A 98 -11.13 -4.86 -12.45
C GLU A 98 -9.77 -4.41 -11.89
N PRO A 99 -9.36 -3.14 -12.05
CA PRO A 99 -8.10 -2.68 -11.52
C PRO A 99 -8.16 -2.45 -10.00
N VAL A 100 -7.08 -2.83 -9.32
CA VAL A 100 -6.66 -2.27 -8.04
C VAL A 100 -5.59 -1.22 -8.35
N VAL A 101 -5.97 0.05 -8.37
CA VAL A 101 -5.10 1.12 -8.85
C VAL A 101 -4.04 1.50 -7.82
N THR A 102 -2.77 1.37 -8.19
CA THR A 102 -1.62 1.70 -7.34
C THR A 102 -1.05 3.07 -7.70
N LEU A 103 -0.92 3.96 -6.72
CA LEU A 103 -0.48 5.35 -6.95
C LEU A 103 1.02 5.55 -6.73
N LEU A 104 1.62 4.76 -5.82
CA LEU A 104 3.04 4.72 -5.53
C LEU A 104 3.47 3.26 -5.31
N HIS A 105 4.52 2.81 -6.01
CA HIS A 105 5.07 1.46 -5.90
C HIS A 105 6.58 1.51 -5.61
N HIS A 106 6.96 1.32 -4.34
CA HIS A 106 8.35 1.45 -3.85
C HIS A 106 9.05 2.79 -4.17
N GLY A 107 8.29 3.83 -4.52
CA GLY A 107 8.77 5.16 -4.85
C GLY A 107 8.79 6.13 -3.66
N SER A 108 9.38 7.31 -3.89
CA SER A 108 9.41 8.42 -2.92
C SER A 108 8.48 9.57 -3.34
N GLY A 109 7.73 9.41 -4.43
CA GLY A 109 7.04 10.48 -5.13
C GLY A 109 7.92 11.14 -6.21
N PRO A 110 7.32 12.06 -6.99
CA PRO A 110 7.99 12.78 -8.07
C PRO A 110 9.06 13.77 -7.55
N ARG A 111 9.78 14.43 -8.47
CA ARG A 111 11.00 15.20 -8.17
C ARG A 111 10.83 16.31 -7.14
N TYR A 112 9.61 16.82 -6.96
CA TYR A 112 9.27 17.95 -6.11
C TYR A 112 8.81 17.54 -4.69
N THR A 113 8.94 16.27 -4.32
CA THR A 113 8.61 15.78 -2.97
C THR A 113 9.50 14.60 -2.59
N SER A 114 9.31 14.07 -1.37
CA SER A 114 9.95 12.84 -0.91
C SER A 114 9.16 12.25 0.26
N LEU A 115 9.46 11.02 0.68
CA LEU A 115 8.86 10.44 1.89
C LEU A 115 9.14 11.23 3.19
N LEU A 116 10.11 12.16 3.20
CA LEU A 116 10.38 13.04 4.34
C LEU A 116 9.74 14.43 4.21
N ASP A 117 9.18 14.77 3.06
CA ASP A 117 8.46 16.03 2.86
C ASP A 117 7.20 16.02 3.75
N PRO A 118 7.03 16.99 4.67
CA PRO A 118 5.83 17.06 5.52
C PRO A 118 4.53 17.23 4.72
N GLU A 119 4.61 17.76 3.49
CA GLU A 119 3.46 17.93 2.59
C GLU A 119 3.21 16.71 1.69
N PHE A 120 4.06 15.67 1.76
CA PHE A 120 3.88 14.44 0.97
C PHE A 120 2.46 13.86 1.11
N PRO A 121 1.86 13.74 2.32
CA PRO A 121 0.52 13.19 2.46
C PRO A 121 -0.54 13.96 1.69
N GLU A 122 -0.51 15.30 1.76
CA GLU A 122 -1.43 16.20 1.08
C GLU A 122 -1.22 16.17 -0.44
N LYS A 123 0.03 16.18 -0.90
CA LYS A 123 0.37 16.11 -2.33
C LYS A 123 -0.08 14.77 -2.94
N LEU A 124 0.13 13.66 -2.24
CA LEU A 124 -0.38 12.34 -2.66
C LEU A 124 -1.92 12.32 -2.72
N ALA A 125 -2.59 12.94 -1.75
CA ALA A 125 -4.05 13.02 -1.74
C ALA A 125 -4.61 13.82 -2.91
N ALA A 126 -3.96 14.94 -3.25
CA ALA A 126 -4.31 15.74 -4.43
C ALA A 126 -4.18 14.91 -5.71
N TYR A 127 -3.08 14.16 -5.86
CA TYR A 127 -2.87 13.26 -6.99
C TYR A 127 -3.94 12.14 -7.04
N ALA A 128 -4.23 11.50 -5.91
CA ALA A 128 -5.27 10.47 -5.81
C ALA A 128 -6.65 10.98 -6.25
N GLY A 129 -7.01 12.21 -5.86
CA GLY A 129 -8.23 12.86 -6.31
C GLY A 129 -8.26 13.11 -7.82
N GLN A 130 -7.12 13.45 -8.43
CA GLN A 130 -7.02 13.56 -9.90
C GLN A 130 -7.28 12.20 -10.57
N VAL A 131 -6.64 11.13 -10.10
CA VAL A 131 -6.85 9.77 -10.62
C VAL A 131 -8.32 9.35 -10.52
N ALA A 132 -8.96 9.57 -9.37
CA ALA A 132 -10.36 9.23 -9.15
C ALA A 132 -11.31 9.99 -10.09
N ARG A 133 -11.08 11.28 -10.34
CA ARG A 133 -11.91 12.07 -11.28
C ARG A 133 -11.79 11.59 -12.72
N ARG A 134 -10.62 11.10 -13.13
CA ARG A 134 -10.39 10.57 -14.49
C ARG A 134 -11.01 9.20 -14.69
N SER A 135 -10.95 8.36 -13.66
CA SER A 135 -11.46 6.98 -13.68
C SER A 135 -12.45 6.74 -12.54
N PRO A 136 -13.63 7.43 -12.53
CA PRO A 136 -14.58 7.34 -11.41
C PRO A 136 -15.21 5.96 -11.25
N TRP A 137 -15.06 5.09 -12.25
CA TRP A 137 -15.50 3.70 -12.25
C TRP A 137 -14.58 2.76 -11.45
N VAL A 138 -13.36 3.19 -11.11
CA VAL A 138 -12.42 2.39 -10.32
C VAL A 138 -12.84 2.39 -8.86
N THR A 139 -12.99 1.21 -8.27
CA THR A 139 -13.49 1.01 -6.89
C THR A 139 -12.44 0.47 -5.93
N SER A 140 -11.23 0.14 -6.38
CA SER A 140 -10.19 -0.46 -5.54
C SER A 140 -8.86 0.25 -5.73
N TYR A 141 -8.22 0.62 -4.62
CA TYR A 141 -7.00 1.43 -4.63
C TYR A 141 -5.96 0.91 -3.65
N THR A 142 -4.70 1.04 -4.04
CA THR A 142 -3.51 0.89 -3.20
C THR A 142 -2.73 2.21 -3.28
N PRO A 143 -3.05 3.23 -2.47
CA PRO A 143 -2.39 4.53 -2.57
C PRO A 143 -0.86 4.46 -2.39
N VAL A 144 -0.40 3.66 -1.44
CA VAL A 144 1.02 3.37 -1.23
C VAL A 144 1.18 1.88 -1.11
N ASP A 145 2.02 1.31 -1.97
CA ASP A 145 2.45 -0.07 -1.89
C ASP A 145 3.53 -0.26 -0.81
N GLU A 146 3.35 -1.29 0.01
CA GLU A 146 4.29 -1.73 1.06
C GLU A 146 5.00 -0.58 1.83
N PRO A 147 4.25 0.23 2.61
CA PRO A 147 4.81 1.41 3.27
C PRO A 147 6.02 1.12 4.17
N LEU A 148 6.03 -0.05 4.81
CA LEU A 148 7.11 -0.47 5.71
C LEU A 148 8.38 -0.83 4.95
N THR A 149 8.27 -1.61 3.88
CA THR A 149 9.40 -2.00 3.01
C THR A 149 10.06 -0.75 2.46
N THR A 150 9.28 0.13 1.82
CA THR A 150 9.80 1.34 1.18
C THR A 150 10.49 2.27 2.19
N ALA A 151 9.92 2.43 3.41
CA ALA A 151 10.57 3.20 4.47
C ALA A 151 11.86 2.56 4.98
N ARG A 152 11.95 1.23 5.08
CA ARG A 152 13.20 0.55 5.49
C ARG A 152 14.31 0.81 4.48
N PHE A 153 14.05 0.62 3.19
CA PHE A 153 15.05 0.85 2.15
C PHE A 153 15.44 2.33 2.03
N SER A 154 14.51 3.25 2.28
CA SER A 154 14.76 4.69 2.09
C SER A 154 15.30 5.42 3.32
N GLY A 155 14.91 4.98 4.52
CA GLY A 155 15.14 5.68 5.78
C GLY A 155 15.96 4.92 6.81
N LEU A 156 16.07 3.59 6.69
CA LEU A 156 16.85 2.76 7.61
C LEU A 156 18.13 2.21 6.96
N TYR A 157 18.04 1.76 5.71
CA TYR A 157 19.15 1.17 4.97
C TYR A 157 19.85 2.17 4.05
N GLY A 158 19.18 3.27 3.70
CA GLY A 158 19.72 4.30 2.82
C GLY A 158 19.94 3.84 1.37
N VAL A 159 19.32 2.75 0.93
CA VAL A 159 19.48 2.19 -0.42
C VAL A 159 18.67 2.96 -1.45
N TRP A 160 17.45 3.39 -1.10
CA TRP A 160 16.58 4.18 -1.96
C TRP A 160 16.53 5.64 -1.50
N TYR A 161 16.23 6.55 -2.43
CA TYR A 161 16.06 7.96 -2.13
C TYR A 161 14.99 8.18 -1.04
N PRO A 162 15.22 9.06 -0.05
CA PRO A 162 16.30 10.06 0.05
C PRO A 162 17.60 9.58 0.73
N HIS A 163 17.85 8.28 0.82
CA HIS A 163 19.10 7.69 1.34
C HIS A 163 19.41 8.00 2.82
N HIS A 164 18.37 8.13 3.64
CA HIS A 164 18.57 8.27 5.08
C HIS A 164 18.82 6.90 5.74
N ALA A 165 19.53 6.92 6.86
CA ALA A 165 19.88 5.72 7.62
C ALA A 165 19.71 5.94 9.14
N THR A 166 18.55 6.47 9.54
CA THR A 166 18.22 6.71 10.96
C THR A 166 16.83 6.19 11.30
N ASP A 167 16.64 5.72 12.54
CA ASP A 167 15.33 5.27 13.02
C ASP A 167 14.30 6.42 12.96
N GLU A 168 14.71 7.67 13.20
CA GLU A 168 13.83 8.84 13.08
C GLU A 168 13.31 9.05 11.66
N SER A 169 14.21 9.03 10.67
CA SER A 169 13.83 9.16 9.26
C SER A 169 12.92 8.01 8.84
N PHE A 170 13.25 6.78 9.22
CA PHE A 170 12.42 5.60 8.99
C PHE A 170 10.99 5.78 9.54
N VAL A 171 10.84 6.13 10.83
CA VAL A 171 9.53 6.31 11.45
C VAL A 171 8.75 7.43 10.78
N ARG A 172 9.40 8.56 10.45
CA ARG A 172 8.76 9.68 9.76
C ARG A 172 8.22 9.26 8.39
N MET A 173 8.99 8.51 7.61
CA MET A 173 8.57 8.00 6.30
C MET A 173 7.38 7.03 6.42
N VAL A 174 7.36 6.14 7.42
CA VAL A 174 6.19 5.26 7.66
C VAL A 174 4.95 6.10 7.98
N LEU A 175 5.08 7.09 8.87
CA LEU A 175 3.97 7.97 9.25
C LEU A 175 3.44 8.79 8.07
N HIS A 176 4.31 9.37 7.24
CA HIS A 176 3.91 10.12 6.05
C HIS A 176 3.19 9.23 5.04
N GLN A 177 3.68 8.02 4.78
CA GLN A 177 3.02 7.07 3.87
C GLN A 177 1.65 6.62 4.40
N CYS A 178 1.54 6.29 5.69
CA CYS A 178 0.26 5.93 6.31
C CYS A 178 -0.73 7.09 6.27
N ARG A 179 -0.30 8.31 6.61
CA ARG A 179 -1.13 9.53 6.54
C ARG A 179 -1.56 9.81 5.10
N GLY A 180 -0.63 9.72 4.15
CA GLY A 180 -0.89 9.90 2.73
C GLY A 180 -1.91 8.89 2.20
N THR A 181 -1.83 7.63 2.63
CA THR A 181 -2.83 6.60 2.30
C THR A 181 -4.22 6.99 2.80
N VAL A 182 -4.33 7.46 4.05
CA VAL A 182 -5.61 7.90 4.62
C VAL A 182 -6.18 9.09 3.86
N LEU A 183 -5.35 10.11 3.59
CA LEU A 183 -5.79 11.31 2.88
C LEU A 183 -6.14 11.03 1.41
N ALA A 184 -5.36 10.18 0.73
CA ALA A 184 -5.65 9.71 -0.62
C ALA A 184 -7.00 9.00 -0.67
N MET A 185 -7.27 8.08 0.26
CA MET A 185 -8.57 7.40 0.31
C MET A 185 -9.74 8.34 0.60
N ARG A 186 -9.53 9.41 1.37
CA ARG A 186 -10.57 10.45 1.57
C ARG A 186 -10.86 11.18 0.26
N ALA A 187 -9.83 11.68 -0.42
CA ALA A 187 -9.96 12.36 -1.70
C ALA A 187 -10.59 11.48 -2.80
N VAL A 188 -10.22 10.19 -2.83
CA VAL A 188 -10.83 9.21 -3.74
C VAL A 188 -12.32 9.04 -3.43
N ARG A 189 -12.70 8.94 -2.15
CA ARG A 189 -14.09 8.71 -1.72
C ARG A 189 -15.02 9.91 -1.90
N GLU A 190 -14.48 11.11 -2.04
CA GLU A 190 -15.26 12.27 -2.48
C GLU A 190 -15.81 12.09 -3.90
N VAL A 191 -15.09 11.35 -4.75
CA VAL A 191 -15.50 11.07 -6.14
C VAL A 191 -16.18 9.71 -6.28
N GLN A 192 -15.64 8.70 -5.62
CA GLN A 192 -16.14 7.32 -5.62
C GLN A 192 -16.40 6.86 -4.18
N PRO A 193 -17.58 7.14 -3.60
CA PRO A 193 -17.89 6.82 -2.20
C PRO A 193 -17.74 5.33 -1.85
N GLY A 194 -17.92 4.44 -2.82
CA GLY A 194 -17.75 3.00 -2.67
C GLY A 194 -16.30 2.51 -2.72
N ALA A 195 -15.31 3.39 -2.85
CA ALA A 195 -13.92 2.98 -3.03
C ALA A 195 -13.35 2.24 -1.80
N SER A 196 -12.77 1.07 -2.07
CA SER A 196 -12.10 0.19 -1.12
C SER A 196 -10.60 0.41 -1.13
N LEU A 197 -9.99 0.32 0.06
CA LEU A 197 -8.55 0.29 0.23
C LEU A 197 -8.10 -1.16 0.16
N VAL A 198 -7.25 -1.49 -0.80
CA VAL A 198 -6.52 -2.76 -0.87
C VAL A 198 -5.10 -2.47 -0.41
N ARG A 199 -4.75 -2.97 0.78
CA ARG A 199 -3.40 -2.82 1.32
C ARG A 199 -2.52 -3.97 0.85
N THR A 200 -1.30 -3.63 0.46
CA THR A 200 -0.19 -4.55 0.22
C THR A 200 0.88 -4.35 1.30
N ASP A 201 1.54 -5.43 1.69
CA ASP A 201 2.64 -5.41 2.65
C ASP A 201 3.45 -6.70 2.53
N ASP A 202 4.79 -6.59 2.59
CA ASP A 202 5.69 -7.73 2.71
C ASP A 202 5.80 -8.16 4.18
N LEU A 203 4.88 -9.02 4.59
CA LEU A 203 4.85 -9.59 5.94
C LEU A 203 5.79 -10.79 6.05
N GLY A 204 7.05 -10.52 6.38
CA GLY A 204 8.03 -11.55 6.74
C GLY A 204 7.92 -12.04 8.20
N ARG A 205 8.37 -13.27 8.46
CA ARG A 205 8.61 -13.78 9.82
C ARG A 205 10.08 -14.08 10.03
N ALA A 206 10.67 -13.45 11.05
CA ALA A 206 12.03 -13.70 11.47
C ALA A 206 12.08 -14.87 12.45
N HIS A 207 13.06 -15.74 12.26
CA HIS A 207 13.42 -16.84 13.15
C HIS A 207 14.91 -16.69 13.50
N ALA A 208 15.27 -17.02 14.73
CA ALA A 208 16.64 -16.86 15.22
C ALA A 208 17.03 -17.95 16.21
N THR A 209 18.33 -18.11 16.43
CA THR A 209 18.88 -18.86 17.56
C THR A 209 18.56 -18.13 18.88
N ALA A 210 18.64 -18.82 20.01
CA ALA A 210 18.36 -18.25 21.34
C ALA A 210 19.10 -16.91 21.59
N ALA A 211 20.37 -16.81 21.21
CA ALA A 211 21.17 -15.59 21.37
C ALA A 211 20.65 -14.37 20.59
N MET A 212 19.91 -14.59 19.49
CA MET A 212 19.38 -13.53 18.61
C MET A 212 17.84 -13.41 18.71
N GLN A 213 17.22 -14.11 19.65
CA GLN A 213 15.77 -14.10 19.83
C GLN A 213 15.21 -12.68 20.05
N PRO A 214 15.84 -11.79 20.85
CA PRO A 214 15.35 -10.42 21.03
C PRO A 214 15.23 -9.64 19.72
N GLU A 215 16.19 -9.81 18.80
CA GLU A 215 16.14 -9.15 17.49
C GLU A 215 15.03 -9.74 16.62
N ALA A 216 14.87 -11.07 16.59
CA ALA A 216 13.77 -11.70 15.86
C ALA A 216 12.42 -11.24 16.38
N ASP A 217 12.25 -11.12 17.70
CA ASP A 217 11.02 -10.62 18.33
C ASP A 217 10.76 -9.17 17.93
N PHE A 218 11.77 -8.29 18.01
CA PHE A 218 11.67 -6.92 17.55
C PHE A 218 11.25 -6.81 16.07
N GLN A 219 11.87 -7.60 15.18
CA GLN A 219 11.50 -7.63 13.76
C GLN A 219 10.07 -8.14 13.53
N ASN A 220 9.66 -9.16 14.29
CA ASN A 220 8.34 -9.75 14.24
C ASN A 220 7.23 -8.83 14.79
N GLU A 221 7.57 -7.90 15.68
CA GLU A 221 6.69 -6.80 16.08
C GLU A 221 6.65 -5.71 15.01
N ARG A 222 7.82 -5.27 14.53
CA ARG A 222 7.94 -4.19 13.55
C ARG A 222 7.18 -4.42 12.26
N ARG A 223 7.08 -5.66 11.77
CA ARG A 223 6.33 -5.98 10.53
C ARG A 223 4.87 -5.53 10.57
N TRP A 224 4.29 -5.36 11.76
CA TRP A 224 2.91 -4.93 11.92
C TRP A 224 2.75 -3.41 11.96
N LEU A 225 3.83 -2.63 12.01
CA LEU A 225 3.78 -1.20 12.28
C LEU A 225 2.85 -0.43 11.32
N ALA A 226 3.03 -0.59 10.00
CA ALA A 226 2.19 0.08 9.00
C ALA A 226 0.72 -0.39 9.07
N CYS A 227 0.50 -1.69 9.33
CA CYS A 227 -0.83 -2.26 9.57
C CYS A 227 -1.52 -1.58 10.75
N ASP A 228 -0.83 -1.54 11.89
CA ASP A 228 -1.40 -1.07 13.14
C ASP A 228 -1.68 0.43 13.07
N LEU A 229 -0.83 1.21 12.39
CA LEU A 229 -1.08 2.63 12.13
C LEU A 229 -2.34 2.85 11.27
N LEU A 230 -2.46 2.17 10.13
CA LEU A 230 -3.61 2.33 9.24
C LEU A 230 -4.93 1.83 9.86
N CYS A 231 -4.84 0.82 10.73
CA CYS A 231 -5.98 0.29 11.47
C CYS A 231 -6.29 1.06 12.77
N GLY A 232 -5.56 2.14 13.08
CA GLY A 232 -5.78 2.94 14.30
C GLY A 232 -5.50 2.17 15.60
N ARG A 233 -4.64 1.16 15.56
CA ARG A 233 -4.28 0.31 16.71
C ARG A 233 -3.14 0.88 17.54
N VAL A 234 -2.42 1.87 17.03
CA VAL A 234 -1.39 2.63 17.74
C VAL A 234 -2.03 3.88 18.34
N GLY A 235 -1.86 4.10 19.64
CA GLY A 235 -2.40 5.27 20.32
C GLY A 235 -1.88 5.45 21.75
N PRO A 236 -2.25 6.54 22.44
CA PRO A 236 -1.84 6.77 23.83
C PRO A 236 -2.27 5.59 24.72
N GLY A 237 -1.30 4.85 25.28
CA GLY A 237 -1.54 3.68 26.14
C GLY A 237 -1.73 2.34 25.41
N ARG A 238 -1.65 2.30 24.07
CA ARG A 238 -1.65 1.06 23.28
C ARG A 238 -0.33 0.95 22.51
N PRO A 239 0.68 0.22 23.03
CA PRO A 239 1.81 -0.16 22.19
C PRO A 239 1.30 -0.93 20.97
N THR A 240 2.05 -0.86 19.86
CA THR A 240 1.88 -1.81 18.74
C THR A 240 1.79 -3.22 19.29
N ARG A 241 0.91 -4.04 18.70
CA ARG A 241 0.46 -5.32 19.26
C ARG A 241 1.57 -6.04 20.01
N SER A 242 1.62 -5.91 21.35
CA SER A 242 2.38 -6.84 22.17
C SER A 242 1.77 -8.20 21.88
N GLY A 243 2.62 -9.15 21.45
CA GLY A 243 2.15 -10.47 21.04
C GLY A 243 1.23 -11.06 22.11
N PRO A 244 0.25 -11.90 21.74
CA PRO A 244 -0.44 -12.68 22.75
C PRO A 244 0.63 -13.48 23.50
N THR A 245 0.77 -13.26 24.80
CA THR A 245 1.42 -14.22 25.68
C THR A 245 0.68 -15.54 25.45
N CYS A 246 1.35 -16.48 24.79
CA CYS A 246 0.83 -17.82 24.60
C CYS A 246 0.79 -18.50 25.98
N SER A 247 -0.32 -18.34 26.70
CA SER A 247 -0.69 -19.32 27.71
C SER A 247 -1.07 -20.61 26.97
N PRO A 248 -0.69 -21.80 27.47
CA PRO A 248 -0.97 -23.06 26.80
C PRO A 248 -2.47 -23.24 26.57
N PRO A 249 -2.90 -23.94 25.50
CA PRO A 249 -4.30 -23.97 25.10
C PRO A 249 -5.12 -24.78 26.11
N GLY A 250 -5.92 -24.08 26.91
CA GLY A 250 -7.13 -24.63 27.51
C GLY A 250 -8.14 -24.96 26.41
N ARG A 251 -8.63 -26.20 26.39
CA ARG A 251 -9.56 -26.74 25.39
C ARG A 251 -10.80 -25.86 25.27
N GLY A 252 -11.05 -25.33 24.07
CA GLY A 252 -12.29 -24.61 23.79
C GLY A 252 -12.32 -24.08 22.35
N ARG A 253 -12.90 -24.85 21.43
CA ARG A 253 -13.16 -24.44 20.05
C ARG A 253 -14.02 -23.17 20.03
N ARG A 254 -13.58 -22.11 19.34
CA ARG A 254 -14.47 -21.11 18.76
C ARG A 254 -13.99 -20.72 17.36
N ASN A 255 -14.91 -20.87 16.40
CA ASN A 255 -14.76 -20.50 15.00
C ASN A 255 -14.44 -19.01 14.85
N CYS A 256 -13.42 -18.68 14.05
CA CYS A 256 -13.24 -17.34 13.49
C CYS A 256 -13.42 -17.42 11.97
N GLY A 257 -14.68 -17.36 11.52
CA GLY A 257 -15.02 -17.01 10.14
C GLY A 257 -15.44 -15.54 10.11
N GLY A 258 -14.86 -14.75 9.21
CA GLY A 258 -15.24 -13.35 9.03
C GLY A 258 -14.36 -12.63 8.01
N SER A 259 -14.91 -12.41 6.82
CA SER A 259 -14.36 -11.55 5.77
C SER A 259 -14.08 -10.16 6.33
N SER A 260 -12.86 -9.63 6.18
CA SER A 260 -12.47 -8.32 6.71
C SER A 260 -12.59 -7.26 5.61
N ILE A 261 -13.82 -6.78 5.40
CA ILE A 261 -14.06 -5.46 4.80
C ILE A 261 -14.04 -4.47 5.97
N ILE A 262 -13.11 -3.51 5.98
CA ILE A 262 -12.94 -2.53 7.07
C ILE A 262 -13.86 -1.32 6.79
N PRO A 263 -14.89 -1.03 7.61
CA PRO A 263 -15.59 0.24 7.58
C PRO A 263 -14.86 1.29 8.44
N ALA A 264 -14.91 2.55 7.98
CA ALA A 264 -14.57 3.82 8.65
C ALA A 264 -13.27 3.89 9.50
N CYS A 265 -12.31 4.68 9.00
CA CYS A 265 -11.02 5.02 9.64
C CYS A 265 -11.20 6.14 10.70
N PRO A 266 -10.46 6.14 11.83
CA PRO A 266 -10.72 7.05 12.95
C PRO A 266 -10.36 8.53 12.68
N THR A 267 -10.90 9.40 13.53
CA THR A 267 -10.83 10.87 13.48
C THR A 267 -9.44 11.43 13.82
N SER A 268 -9.25 12.73 13.54
CA SER A 268 -8.00 13.49 13.42
C SER A 268 -7.01 13.48 14.61
N SER A 269 -7.40 13.02 15.81
CA SER A 269 -6.59 13.16 17.03
C SER A 269 -5.42 12.18 17.16
N ALA A 270 -5.31 11.16 16.30
CA ALA A 270 -4.23 10.17 16.35
C ALA A 270 -2.89 10.65 15.74
N TRP A 271 -2.87 11.81 15.06
CA TRP A 271 -1.73 12.24 14.22
C TRP A 271 -0.83 13.31 14.86
N THR A 272 -1.17 13.83 16.04
CA THR A 272 -0.38 14.86 16.75
C THR A 272 0.76 14.29 17.62
N THR A 273 0.97 12.96 17.62
CA THR A 273 1.96 12.27 18.48
C THR A 273 3.19 11.76 17.72
N THR A 274 3.73 12.58 16.82
CA THR A 274 4.98 12.29 16.09
C THR A 274 6.18 12.03 17.02
N SER A 275 6.23 12.63 18.21
CA SER A 275 7.40 12.50 19.11
C SER A 275 7.46 11.17 19.88
N ARG A 276 6.32 10.53 20.19
CA ARG A 276 6.29 9.33 21.05
C ARG A 276 6.35 8.00 20.30
N ALA A 277 5.76 7.92 19.09
CA ALA A 277 6.00 6.79 18.21
C ALA A 277 7.49 6.69 17.85
N SER A 278 8.14 7.84 17.60
CA SER A 278 9.59 7.94 17.46
C SER A 278 10.31 7.46 18.73
N ALA A 279 9.91 7.92 19.92
CA ALA A 279 10.55 7.51 21.18
C ALA A 279 10.45 6.00 21.50
N PHE A 280 9.31 5.35 21.22
CA PHE A 280 9.13 3.90 21.46
C PHE A 280 10.04 3.05 20.55
N TRP A 281 10.14 3.41 19.26
CA TRP A 281 10.93 2.65 18.29
C TRP A 281 12.43 2.99 18.29
N THR A 282 12.82 4.20 18.72
CA THR A 282 14.24 4.60 18.87
C THR A 282 14.87 4.12 20.19
N SER A 283 14.07 3.91 21.24
CA SER A 283 14.57 3.44 22.55
C SER A 283 14.76 1.92 22.62
N GLY A 284 13.97 1.13 21.89
CA GLY A 284 14.06 -0.33 21.87
C GLY A 284 15.42 -0.90 21.45
N ARG A 285 16.17 -0.20 20.58
CA ARG A 285 17.57 -0.57 20.27
C ARG A 285 18.55 -0.25 21.39
N ARG A 286 18.37 0.88 22.11
CA ARG A 286 19.31 1.31 23.16
C ARG A 286 19.27 0.39 24.38
N SER A 287 18.12 -0.22 24.66
CA SER A 287 17.97 -1.24 25.71
C SER A 287 18.58 -2.60 25.36
N HIS A 288 18.97 -2.85 24.11
CA HIS A 288 19.58 -4.12 23.67
C HIS A 288 21.04 -4.00 23.23
N ALA A 289 21.56 -2.78 23.06
CA ALA A 289 22.99 -2.52 22.83
C ALA A 289 23.82 -2.40 24.12
N GLY A 290 23.18 -2.57 25.29
CA GLY A 290 23.82 -2.51 26.60
C GLY A 290 23.41 -3.69 27.47
N ALA A 291 23.85 -4.90 27.10
CA ALA A 291 23.93 -6.07 27.96
C ALA A 291 25.07 -6.96 27.46
#